data_AF-A0AAD6Y417-F1
#
_entry.id   AF-A0AAD6Y417-F1
#
_cell.length_a   1.000
_cell.length_b   1.000
_cell.length_c   1.000
_cell.angle_alpha   90.00
_cell.angle_beta   90.00
_cell.angle_gamma   90.00
#
_symmetry.space_group_name_H-M   'P 1'
#
loop_
_entity.id
_entity.type
_entity.pdbx_description
1 polymer ?
#
loop_
_entity_poly.entity_id
_entity_poly.type
_entity_poly.pdbx_seq_one_letter_code
_entity_poly.pdbx_strand_id
1 'polypeptide(L)'
;MENIDPVLWSPSKKMRTLYAHLGSTSTGSLLLSSPKIKSYDTAILAPVIQHVPRSIETPNWTLSTPDEPEESYKSRGRLEAENAELRKQLALAHLNVTVRDNILEEANATMVFQNVGLKKMKEALHQQEEKAVTDRARLFKGKAQVLSSDEFTNQVKEMNTARRVKDAGKEANKVARLRKKELREEMEKEWAQMKERHVAEVEAWSQTCSELLAAKTKKKDLPPKPKLGKKPQVPVEEDEEEDVDDEMMDDGEV
;
A
#
# COMPACT_ATOMS: atom_id res chain seq x y z
N MET A 1 27.22 -3.18 -26.31
CA MET A 1 26.26 -3.79 -25.36
C MET A 1 26.98 -4.96 -24.72
N GLU A 2 27.56 -4.74 -23.55
CA GLU A 2 28.24 -5.79 -22.80
C GLU A 2 27.18 -6.70 -22.17
N ASN A 3 27.25 -7.98 -22.52
CA ASN A 3 26.33 -9.00 -22.06
C ASN A 3 26.70 -9.34 -20.60
N ILE A 4 25.96 -8.77 -19.64
CA ILE A 4 26.20 -9.00 -18.21
C ILE A 4 25.73 -10.43 -17.89
N ASP A 5 26.69 -11.29 -17.55
CA ASP A 5 26.43 -12.68 -17.15
C ASP A 5 25.51 -12.72 -15.90
N PRO A 6 24.31 -13.32 -15.99
CA PRO A 6 23.34 -13.35 -14.89
C PRO A 6 23.84 -14.15 -13.67
N VAL A 7 24.83 -15.03 -13.84
CA VAL A 7 25.45 -15.78 -12.73
C VAL A 7 26.29 -14.85 -11.84
N LEU A 8 26.77 -13.74 -12.38
CA LEU A 8 27.55 -12.76 -11.63
C LEU A 8 26.70 -11.85 -10.74
N TRP A 9 25.36 -11.96 -10.75
CA TRP A 9 24.45 -11.10 -9.95
C TRP A 9 23.82 -11.85 -8.76
N SER A 10 24.67 -12.37 -7.87
CA SER A 10 24.23 -13.11 -6.68
C SER A 10 23.57 -12.22 -5.61
N PRO A 11 22.71 -12.77 -4.73
CA PRO A 11 22.11 -12.01 -3.62
C PRO A 11 23.13 -11.28 -2.74
N SER A 12 24.29 -11.88 -2.49
CA SER A 12 25.40 -11.23 -1.77
C SER A 12 25.98 -10.03 -2.52
N LYS A 13 26.02 -10.07 -3.85
CA LYS A 13 26.42 -8.90 -4.65
C LYS A 13 25.34 -7.82 -4.66
N LYS A 14 24.05 -8.19 -4.75
CA LYS A 14 22.93 -7.23 -4.61
C LYS A 14 23.01 -6.48 -3.28
N MET A 15 23.20 -7.19 -2.17
CA MET A 15 23.38 -6.57 -0.85
C MET A 15 24.63 -5.72 -0.81
N ARG A 16 25.77 -6.18 -1.36
CA ARG A 16 27.01 -5.40 -1.34
C ARG A 16 26.91 -4.11 -2.14
N THR A 17 26.23 -4.11 -3.29
CA THR A 17 25.96 -2.89 -4.06
C THR A 17 25.02 -1.95 -3.32
N LEU A 18 24.00 -2.49 -2.65
CA LEU A 18 23.09 -1.72 -1.80
C LEU A 18 23.83 -1.09 -0.60
N TYR A 19 24.67 -1.84 0.11
CA TYR A 19 25.51 -1.33 1.19
C TYR A 19 26.58 -0.35 0.71
N ALA A 20 27.17 -0.56 -0.47
CA ALA A 20 28.13 0.38 -1.05
C ALA A 20 27.45 1.71 -1.39
N HIS A 21 26.23 1.68 -1.93
CA HIS A 21 25.45 2.90 -2.15
C HIS A 21 25.03 3.57 -0.85
N LEU A 22 24.57 2.81 0.15
CA LEU A 22 24.25 3.33 1.49
C LEU A 22 25.47 3.89 2.24
N GLY A 23 26.66 3.32 2.04
CA GLY A 23 27.90 3.77 2.64
C GLY A 23 28.52 4.98 1.94
N SER A 24 28.17 5.20 0.67
CA SER A 24 28.64 6.35 -0.12
C SER A 24 27.88 7.65 0.18
N THR A 25 26.76 7.59 0.91
CA THR A 25 26.02 8.79 1.31
C THR A 25 26.60 9.38 2.60
N SER A 26 27.31 10.50 2.47
CA SER A 26 28.01 11.22 3.54
C SER A 26 27.11 11.86 4.62
N THR A 27 25.79 11.70 4.52
CA THR A 27 24.81 12.38 5.37
C THR A 27 23.82 11.35 5.89
N GLY A 28 23.84 11.09 7.20
CA GLY A 28 22.98 10.11 7.89
C GLY A 28 21.49 10.44 7.93
N SER A 29 20.99 11.24 6.98
CA SER A 29 19.58 11.59 6.82
C SER A 29 19.05 10.94 5.56
N LEU A 30 18.17 9.95 5.73
CA LEU A 30 17.50 9.23 4.66
C LEU A 30 16.35 10.09 4.11
N LEU A 31 16.70 11.16 3.39
CA LEU A 31 15.76 11.82 2.49
C LEU A 31 15.66 10.93 1.26
N LEU A 32 14.51 10.27 1.12
CA LEU A 32 14.06 9.63 -0.11
C LEU A 32 13.89 10.71 -1.20
N SER A 33 14.99 11.30 -1.70
CA SER A 33 14.93 11.88 -3.03
C SER A 33 14.90 10.69 -3.97
N SER A 34 13.70 10.33 -4.43
CA SER A 34 13.46 9.30 -5.42
C SER A 34 14.38 9.58 -6.61
N PRO A 35 15.51 8.86 -6.80
CA PRO A 35 16.26 9.04 -8.03
C PRO A 35 15.30 8.69 -9.16
N LYS A 36 15.14 9.59 -10.14
CA LYS A 36 14.28 9.34 -11.30
C LYS A 36 14.73 8.03 -11.92
N ILE A 37 13.94 6.98 -11.70
CA ILE A 37 14.17 5.66 -12.26
C ILE A 37 14.06 5.85 -13.77
N LYS A 38 15.19 5.80 -14.47
CA LYS A 38 15.17 5.93 -15.91
C LYS A 38 14.75 4.59 -16.48
N SER A 39 14.05 4.60 -17.59
CA SER A 39 13.47 3.40 -18.22
C SER A 39 14.49 2.29 -18.54
N TYR A 40 15.79 2.61 -18.60
CA TYR A 40 16.86 1.61 -18.74
C TYR A 40 17.30 0.94 -17.41
N ASP A 41 17.01 1.56 -16.26
CA ASP A 41 17.34 1.02 -14.93
C ASP A 41 16.34 -0.05 -14.47
N THR A 42 15.12 -0.04 -15.02
CA THR A 42 14.10 -1.07 -14.82
C THR A 42 13.93 -1.92 -16.07
N ALA A 43 14.98 -2.66 -16.44
CA ALA A 43 14.78 -3.78 -17.34
C ALA A 43 13.75 -4.71 -16.69
N ILE A 44 12.60 -4.90 -17.34
CA ILE A 44 11.58 -5.86 -16.91
C ILE A 44 12.27 -7.21 -16.91
N LEU A 45 12.65 -7.68 -15.72
CA LEU A 45 13.28 -8.99 -15.57
C LEU A 45 12.31 -10.02 -16.13
N ALA A 46 12.76 -10.83 -17.08
CA ALA A 46 11.94 -11.90 -17.63
C ALA A 46 11.44 -12.77 -16.46
N PRO A 47 10.16 -13.16 -16.46
CA PRO A 47 9.62 -14.00 -15.40
C PRO A 47 10.45 -15.29 -15.33
N VAL A 48 11.06 -15.53 -14.16
CA VAL A 48 11.83 -16.75 -13.94
C VAL A 48 10.84 -17.86 -13.67
N ILE A 49 10.64 -18.74 -14.66
CA ILE A 49 9.86 -19.96 -14.46
C ILE A 49 10.70 -20.88 -13.58
N GLN A 50 10.44 -20.85 -12.28
CA GLN A 50 11.06 -21.78 -11.35
C GLN A 50 10.36 -23.14 -11.45
N HIS A 51 11.16 -24.18 -11.55
CA HIS A 51 10.70 -25.56 -11.47
C HIS A 51 11.06 -26.13 -10.11
N VAL A 52 10.25 -27.09 -9.63
CA VAL A 52 10.60 -27.85 -8.42
C VAL A 52 12.00 -28.45 -8.60
N PRO A 53 12.93 -28.24 -7.65
CA PRO A 53 14.29 -28.76 -7.76
C PRO A 53 14.30 -30.27 -7.98
N ARG A 54 15.08 -30.73 -8.96
CA ARG A 54 15.23 -32.17 -9.28
C ARG A 54 15.80 -33.00 -8.12
N SER A 55 16.36 -32.35 -7.10
CA SER A 55 16.86 -32.99 -5.88
C SER A 55 15.73 -33.49 -4.97
N ILE A 56 14.49 -33.03 -5.16
CA ILE A 56 13.34 -33.46 -4.37
C ILE A 56 12.70 -34.65 -5.07
N GLU A 57 12.65 -35.78 -4.37
CA GLU A 57 11.98 -36.99 -4.86
C GLU A 57 10.48 -36.74 -5.04
N THR A 58 9.92 -37.29 -6.12
CA THR A 58 8.47 -37.27 -6.35
C THR A 58 7.80 -38.35 -5.51
N PRO A 59 6.70 -38.04 -4.80
CA PRO A 59 5.99 -39.04 -4.01
C PRO A 59 5.46 -40.16 -4.91
N ASN A 60 5.58 -41.39 -4.45
CA ASN A 60 5.01 -42.53 -5.15
C ASN A 60 3.50 -42.62 -4.86
N TRP A 61 2.70 -42.14 -5.82
CA TRP A 61 1.24 -42.17 -5.72
C TRP A 61 0.61 -43.53 -5.99
N THR A 62 1.36 -44.51 -6.51
CA THR A 62 0.82 -45.86 -6.77
C THR A 62 0.40 -46.57 -5.49
N LEU A 63 0.90 -46.15 -4.32
CA LEU A 63 0.48 -46.68 -3.02
C LEU A 63 -0.96 -46.30 -2.64
N SER A 64 -1.53 -45.27 -3.27
CA SER A 64 -2.91 -44.83 -3.00
C SER A 64 -3.95 -45.63 -3.79
N THR A 65 -3.53 -46.29 -4.88
CA THR A 65 -4.36 -47.10 -5.75
C THR A 65 -3.84 -48.54 -5.71
N PRO A 66 -4.40 -49.41 -4.85
CA PRO A 66 -3.97 -50.80 -4.82
C PRO A 66 -4.27 -51.47 -6.16
N ASP A 67 -3.23 -51.93 -6.86
CA ASP A 67 -3.33 -52.66 -8.12
C ASP A 67 -3.83 -54.11 -7.92
N GLU A 68 -3.79 -54.62 -6.68
CA GLU A 68 -4.23 -55.97 -6.32
C GLU A 68 -5.56 -55.94 -5.54
N PRO A 69 -6.49 -56.90 -5.78
CA PRO A 69 -7.69 -57.04 -4.96
C PRO A 69 -7.28 -57.28 -3.51
N GLU A 70 -7.92 -56.58 -2.56
CA GLU A 70 -7.61 -56.68 -1.13
C GLU A 70 -7.54 -58.14 -0.68
N GLU A 71 -6.33 -58.65 -0.49
CA GLU A 71 -6.12 -59.95 0.14
C GLU A 71 -6.74 -59.87 1.54
N SER A 72 -7.78 -60.68 1.80
CA SER A 72 -8.59 -60.62 3.03
C SER A 72 -7.80 -60.78 4.34
N TYR A 73 -6.53 -61.21 4.27
CA TYR A 73 -5.65 -61.35 5.42
C TYR A 73 -4.23 -60.86 5.11
N LYS A 74 -3.88 -59.65 5.58
CA LYS A 74 -2.49 -59.16 5.65
C LYS A 74 -1.90 -59.51 7.01
N SER A 75 -0.65 -60.00 7.03
CA SER A 75 0.11 -60.17 8.27
C SER A 75 0.38 -58.81 8.92
N ARG A 76 0.40 -58.77 10.26
CA ARG A 76 0.71 -57.56 11.05
C ARG A 76 2.02 -56.90 10.61
N GLY A 77 3.07 -57.67 10.36
CA GLY A 77 4.36 -57.12 9.90
C GLY A 77 4.28 -56.44 8.53
N ARG A 78 3.43 -56.94 7.61
CA ARG A 78 3.20 -56.33 6.30
C ARG A 78 2.47 -54.98 6.45
N LEU A 79 1.48 -54.92 7.34
CA LEU A 79 0.76 -53.68 7.66
C LEU A 79 1.66 -52.63 8.31
N GLU A 80 2.55 -53.02 9.22
CA GLU A 80 3.50 -52.09 9.85
C GLU A 80 4.48 -51.51 8.81
N ALA A 81 4.99 -52.33 7.90
CA ALA A 81 5.87 -51.88 6.81
C ALA A 81 5.16 -50.95 5.82
N GLU A 82 3.93 -51.30 5.41
CA GLU A 82 3.09 -50.48 4.54
C GLU A 82 2.79 -49.11 5.18
N ASN A 83 2.44 -49.09 6.47
CA ASN A 83 2.24 -47.84 7.21
C ASN A 83 3.52 -46.99 7.28
N ALA A 84 4.69 -47.61 7.47
CA ALA A 84 5.96 -46.89 7.49
C ALA A 84 6.24 -46.23 6.12
N GLU A 85 6.01 -46.96 5.03
CA GLU A 85 6.19 -46.44 3.67
C GLU A 85 5.17 -45.34 3.34
N LEU A 86 3.89 -45.53 3.68
CA LEU A 86 2.85 -44.51 3.49
C LEU A 86 3.19 -43.21 4.24
N ARG A 87 3.69 -43.30 5.47
CA ARG A 87 4.13 -42.13 6.25
C ARG A 87 5.31 -41.42 5.58
N LYS A 88 6.26 -42.17 5.03
CA LYS A 88 7.39 -41.61 4.29
C LYS A 88 6.91 -40.88 3.02
N GLN A 89 6.03 -41.50 2.24
CA GLN A 89 5.48 -40.89 1.03
C GLN A 89 4.62 -39.66 1.33
N LEU A 90 3.83 -39.70 2.42
CA LEU A 90 3.07 -38.54 2.88
C LEU A 90 3.99 -37.38 3.28
N ALA A 91 5.09 -37.65 3.99
CA ALA A 91 6.08 -36.62 4.32
C ALA A 91 6.72 -36.01 3.05
N LEU A 92 7.07 -36.83 2.05
CA LEU A 92 7.56 -36.35 0.75
C LEU A 92 6.51 -35.52 0.01
N ALA A 93 5.24 -35.92 0.05
CA ALA A 93 4.14 -35.18 -0.56
C ALA A 93 3.96 -33.79 0.09
N HIS A 94 3.99 -33.72 1.42
CA HIS A 94 3.97 -32.45 2.14
C HIS A 94 5.14 -31.55 1.74
N LEU A 95 6.36 -32.09 1.69
CA LEU A 95 7.53 -31.33 1.27
C LEU A 95 7.37 -30.77 -0.16
N ASN A 96 6.86 -31.58 -1.09
CA ASN A 96 6.61 -31.16 -2.47
C ASN A 96 5.56 -30.04 -2.55
N VAL A 97 4.48 -30.14 -1.77
CA VAL A 97 3.44 -29.10 -1.70
C VAL A 97 4.04 -27.80 -1.17
N THR A 98 4.75 -27.84 -0.04
CA THR A 98 5.38 -26.64 0.54
C THR A 98 6.35 -25.97 -0.44
N VAL A 99 7.16 -26.75 -1.17
CA VAL A 99 8.09 -26.18 -2.15
C VAL A 99 7.35 -25.56 -3.34
N ARG A 100 6.26 -26.17 -3.81
CA ARG A 100 5.43 -25.60 -4.87
C ARG A 100 4.73 -24.31 -4.42
N ASP A 101 4.24 -24.28 -3.19
CA ASP A 101 3.59 -23.09 -2.62
C ASP A 101 4.58 -21.92 -2.54
N ASN A 102 5.81 -22.18 -2.09
CA ASN A 102 6.87 -21.17 -2.07
C ASN A 102 7.21 -20.65 -3.48
N ILE A 103 7.28 -21.53 -4.48
CA ILE A 103 7.52 -21.15 -5.88
C ILE A 103 6.38 -20.26 -6.41
N LEU A 104 5.11 -20.60 -6.10
CA LEU A 104 3.95 -19.82 -6.51
C LEU A 104 3.92 -18.46 -5.81
N GLU A 105 4.26 -18.40 -4.52
CA GLU A 105 4.37 -17.14 -3.77
C GLU A 105 5.43 -16.23 -4.39
N GLU A 106 6.61 -16.76 -4.71
CA GLU A 106 7.67 -15.98 -5.36
C GLU A 106 7.25 -15.48 -6.76
N ALA A 107 6.59 -16.33 -7.54
CA ALA A 107 6.07 -15.95 -8.86
C ALA A 107 5.03 -14.82 -8.74
N ASN A 108 4.11 -14.92 -7.79
CA ASN A 108 3.11 -13.89 -7.52
C ASN A 108 3.76 -12.57 -7.06
N ALA A 109 4.73 -12.63 -6.16
CA ALA A 109 5.47 -11.46 -5.70
C ALA A 109 6.19 -10.75 -6.87
N THR A 110 6.82 -11.53 -7.76
CA THR A 110 7.49 -11.00 -8.96
C THR A 110 6.50 -10.31 -9.90
N MET A 111 5.31 -10.92 -10.11
CA MET A 111 4.26 -10.33 -10.94
C MET A 111 3.74 -9.00 -10.36
N VAL A 112 3.52 -8.92 -9.05
CA VAL A 112 3.12 -7.67 -8.38
C VAL A 112 4.18 -6.59 -8.56
N PHE A 113 5.46 -6.93 -8.38
CA PHE A 113 6.56 -6.00 -8.57
C PHE A 113 6.63 -5.47 -10.02
N GLN A 114 6.51 -6.36 -11.01
CA GLN A 114 6.46 -5.97 -12.42
C GLN A 114 5.26 -5.06 -12.71
N ASN A 115 4.08 -5.38 -12.19
CA ASN A 115 2.88 -4.55 -12.37
C ASN A 115 3.05 -3.14 -11.78
N VAL A 116 3.64 -3.02 -10.59
CA VAL A 116 3.95 -1.71 -9.99
C VAL A 116 4.95 -0.94 -10.84
N GLY A 117 5.98 -1.61 -11.35
CA GLY A 117 6.96 -1.01 -12.27
C GLY A 117 6.30 -0.48 -13.56
N LEU A 118 5.40 -1.27 -14.16
CA LEU A 118 4.66 -0.88 -15.36
C LEU A 118 3.74 0.31 -15.10
N LYS A 119 3.04 0.36 -13.96
CA LYS A 119 2.21 1.52 -13.57
C LYS A 119 3.04 2.80 -13.48
N LYS A 120 4.18 2.75 -12.78
CA LYS A 120 5.10 3.90 -12.69
C LYS A 120 5.65 4.33 -14.03
N MET A 121 5.98 3.37 -14.90
CA MET A 121 6.45 3.69 -16.26
C MET A 121 5.35 4.33 -17.10
N LYS A 122 4.10 3.85 -16.98
CA LYS A 122 2.94 4.45 -17.61
C LYS A 122 2.70 5.87 -17.12
N GLU A 123 2.77 6.10 -15.81
CA GLU A 123 2.63 7.44 -15.21
C GLU A 123 3.74 8.38 -15.68
N ALA A 124 5.00 7.93 -15.68
CA ALA A 124 6.13 8.73 -16.17
C ALA A 124 6.01 9.08 -17.66
N LEU A 125 5.54 8.12 -18.48
CA LEU A 125 5.27 8.33 -19.90
C LEU A 125 4.10 9.31 -20.09
N HIS A 126 3.03 9.14 -19.32
CA HIS A 126 1.89 10.05 -19.33
C HIS A 126 2.32 11.46 -18.94
N GLN A 127 3.08 11.64 -17.86
CA GLN A 127 3.64 12.93 -17.48
C GLN A 127 4.54 13.50 -18.57
N GLN A 128 5.28 12.67 -19.32
CA GLN A 128 6.12 13.12 -20.43
C GLN A 128 5.30 13.56 -21.65
N GLU A 129 4.23 12.85 -21.97
CA GLU A 129 3.29 13.16 -23.06
C GLU A 129 2.43 14.38 -22.71
N GLU A 130 2.00 14.47 -21.46
CA GLU A 130 1.20 15.57 -20.91
C GLU A 130 2.05 16.75 -20.43
N LYS A 131 3.39 16.67 -20.48
CA LYS A 131 4.28 17.80 -20.19
C LYS A 131 3.64 19.02 -20.82
N ALA A 132 3.21 19.91 -19.92
CA ALA A 132 2.20 20.91 -20.23
C ALA A 132 2.50 21.46 -21.61
N VAL A 133 1.55 21.28 -22.54
CA VAL A 133 1.48 22.08 -23.74
C VAL A 133 1.66 23.50 -23.22
N THR A 134 2.89 24.03 -23.35
CA THR A 134 3.26 25.33 -22.77
C THR A 134 2.19 26.33 -23.18
N ASP A 135 1.90 27.36 -22.40
CA ASP A 135 0.86 28.34 -22.80
C ASP A 135 1.06 28.83 -24.25
N ARG A 136 2.32 28.85 -24.71
CA ARG A 136 2.72 29.07 -26.10
C ARG A 136 2.19 28.03 -27.10
N ALA A 137 2.18 26.75 -26.76
CA ALA A 137 1.57 25.68 -27.54
C ALA A 137 0.04 25.54 -27.33
N ARG A 138 -0.56 26.22 -26.34
CA ARG A 138 -2.04 26.32 -26.23
C ARG A 138 -2.63 27.36 -27.17
N LEU A 139 -1.92 28.46 -27.41
CA LEU A 139 -2.34 29.45 -28.40
C LEU A 139 -2.41 28.87 -29.82
N PHE A 140 -1.48 27.99 -30.17
CA PHE A 140 -1.40 27.36 -31.49
C PHE A 140 -1.67 25.86 -31.36
N LYS A 141 -2.80 25.36 -31.89
CA LYS A 141 -3.24 23.95 -31.78
C LYS A 141 -2.35 22.97 -32.58
N GLY A 142 -1.04 23.01 -32.39
CA GLY A 142 -0.05 22.12 -33.02
C GLY A 142 0.08 22.24 -34.54
N LYS A 143 -0.65 23.15 -35.19
CA LYS A 143 -0.57 23.44 -36.62
C LYS A 143 -0.26 24.92 -36.81
N ALA A 144 0.44 25.27 -37.89
CA ALA A 144 0.69 26.65 -38.26
C ALA A 144 -0.64 27.38 -38.53
N GLN A 145 -1.24 27.92 -37.48
CA GLN A 145 -2.43 28.78 -37.57
C GLN A 145 -1.96 30.21 -37.78
N VAL A 146 -2.48 30.84 -38.83
CA VAL A 146 -2.42 32.29 -38.99
C VAL A 146 -3.65 32.83 -38.26
N LEU A 147 -3.44 33.44 -37.10
CA LEU A 147 -4.50 34.14 -36.37
C LEU A 147 -4.51 35.60 -36.82
N SER A 148 -5.70 36.16 -37.04
CA SER A 148 -5.86 37.60 -37.15
C SER A 148 -5.56 38.28 -35.82
N SER A 149 -5.27 39.59 -35.85
CA SER A 149 -4.98 40.38 -34.64
C SER A 149 -6.08 40.24 -33.59
N ASP A 150 -7.35 40.30 -34.01
CA ASP A 150 -8.50 40.26 -33.10
C ASP A 150 -8.67 38.86 -32.48
N GLU A 151 -8.53 37.79 -33.28
CA GLU A 151 -8.59 36.41 -32.80
C GLU A 151 -7.50 36.12 -31.76
N PHE A 152 -6.27 36.59 -32.00
CA PHE A 152 -5.18 36.44 -31.03
C PHE A 152 -5.51 37.14 -29.71
N THR A 153 -6.01 38.38 -29.76
CA THR A 153 -6.34 39.12 -28.52
C THR A 153 -7.48 38.48 -27.74
N ASN A 154 -8.49 37.94 -28.42
CA ASN A 154 -9.60 37.23 -27.77
C ASN A 154 -9.12 35.94 -27.11
N GLN A 155 -8.28 35.15 -27.81
CA GLN A 155 -7.74 33.91 -27.26
C GLN A 155 -6.84 34.15 -26.04
N VAL A 156 -6.02 35.22 -26.07
CA VAL A 156 -5.21 35.63 -24.90
C VAL A 156 -6.09 36.07 -23.73
N LYS A 157 -7.20 36.78 -23.99
CA LYS A 157 -8.16 37.17 -22.94
C LYS A 157 -8.82 35.94 -22.31
N GLU A 158 -9.30 35.00 -23.11
CA GLU A 158 -9.91 33.75 -22.64
C GLU A 158 -8.94 32.91 -21.81
N MET A 159 -7.69 32.79 -22.25
CA MET A 159 -6.65 32.07 -21.49
C MET A 159 -6.39 32.74 -20.13
N ASN A 160 -6.30 34.06 -20.10
CA ASN A 160 -6.09 34.82 -18.86
C ASN A 160 -7.30 34.75 -17.91
N THR A 161 -8.53 34.77 -18.42
CA THR A 161 -9.72 34.62 -17.58
C THR A 161 -9.82 33.20 -17.02
N ALA A 162 -9.56 32.18 -17.85
CA ALA A 162 -9.51 30.79 -17.40
C ALA A 162 -8.45 30.57 -16.31
N ARG A 163 -7.26 31.16 -16.46
CA ARG A 163 -6.21 31.12 -15.44
C ARG A 163 -6.67 31.76 -14.13
N ARG A 164 -7.26 32.96 -14.18
CA ARG A 164 -7.79 33.64 -12.99
C ARG A 164 -8.88 32.83 -12.29
N VAL A 165 -9.78 32.20 -13.03
CA VAL A 165 -10.82 31.32 -12.46
C VAL A 165 -10.18 30.10 -11.78
N LYS A 166 -9.19 29.47 -12.41
CA LYS A 166 -8.46 28.34 -11.82
C LYS A 166 -7.72 28.74 -10.53
N ASP A 167 -7.02 29.87 -10.54
CA ASP A 167 -6.27 30.37 -9.39
C ASP A 167 -7.21 30.75 -8.23
N ALA A 168 -8.34 31.38 -8.54
CA ALA A 168 -9.38 31.67 -7.56
C ALA A 168 -9.99 30.39 -6.96
N GLY A 169 -10.23 29.36 -7.78
CA GLY A 169 -10.70 28.06 -7.32
C GLY A 169 -9.70 27.36 -6.38
N LYS A 170 -8.40 27.38 -6.72
CA LYS A 170 -7.34 26.85 -5.86
C LYS A 170 -7.30 27.54 -4.49
N GLU A 171 -7.41 28.86 -4.46
CA GLU A 171 -7.39 29.61 -3.21
C GLU A 171 -8.67 29.35 -2.38
N ALA A 172 -9.84 29.28 -3.02
CA ALA A 172 -11.08 28.91 -2.36
C ALA A 172 -11.01 27.52 -1.72
N ASN A 173 -10.47 26.52 -2.43
CA ASN A 173 -10.29 25.17 -1.92
C ASN A 173 -9.29 25.12 -0.76
N LYS A 174 -8.19 25.88 -0.84
CA LYS A 174 -7.23 26.00 0.26
C LYS A 174 -7.87 26.58 1.51
N VAL A 175 -8.69 27.63 1.37
CA VAL A 175 -9.43 28.23 2.48
C VAL A 175 -10.44 27.24 3.06
N ALA A 176 -11.18 26.51 2.22
CA ALA A 176 -12.12 25.48 2.67
C ALA A 176 -11.42 24.37 3.47
N ARG A 177 -10.25 23.88 2.99
CA ARG A 177 -9.46 22.87 3.68
C ARG A 177 -8.95 23.34 5.04
N LEU A 178 -8.50 24.59 5.13
CA LEU A 178 -8.06 25.18 6.40
C LEU A 178 -9.22 25.30 7.39
N ARG A 179 -10.39 25.79 6.97
CA ARG A 179 -11.59 25.85 7.82
C ARG A 179 -12.03 24.48 8.32
N LYS A 180 -12.03 23.47 7.45
CA LYS A 180 -12.37 22.08 7.81
C LYS A 180 -11.39 21.51 8.84
N LYS A 181 -10.11 21.86 8.72
CA LYS A 181 -9.07 21.47 9.69
C LYS A 181 -9.29 22.17 11.04
N GLU A 182 -9.52 23.48 11.05
CA GLU A 182 -9.79 24.26 12.27
C GLU A 182 -11.01 23.71 13.02
N LEU A 183 -12.11 23.46 12.31
CA LEU A 183 -13.33 22.88 12.89
C LEU A 183 -13.07 21.50 13.52
N ARG A 184 -12.25 20.66 12.88
CA ARG A 184 -11.88 19.34 13.40
C ARG A 184 -11.05 19.47 14.68
N GLU A 185 -10.09 20.39 14.71
CA GLU A 185 -9.25 20.65 15.88
C GLU A 185 -10.07 21.18 17.06
N GLU A 186 -11.04 22.06 16.82
CA GLU A 186 -11.95 22.56 17.87
C GLU A 186 -12.78 21.43 18.49
N MET A 187 -13.40 20.57 17.65
CA MET A 187 -14.17 19.43 18.17
C MET A 187 -13.30 18.39 18.88
N GLU A 188 -12.05 18.19 18.46
CA GLU A 188 -11.12 17.32 19.18
C GLU A 188 -10.75 17.88 20.55
N LYS A 189 -10.56 19.20 20.67
CA LYS A 189 -10.35 19.87 21.97
C LYS A 189 -11.56 19.71 22.89
N GLU A 190 -12.76 19.93 22.38
CA GLU A 190 -13.99 19.74 23.15
C GLU A 190 -14.15 18.28 23.62
N TRP A 191 -13.87 17.32 22.74
CA TRP A 191 -13.92 15.91 23.08
C TRP A 191 -12.88 15.50 24.12
N ALA A 192 -11.67 16.06 24.06
CA ALA A 192 -10.64 15.85 25.07
C ALA A 192 -11.09 16.36 26.44
N GLN A 193 -11.65 17.57 26.51
CA GLN A 193 -12.21 18.12 27.76
C GLN A 193 -13.35 17.27 28.31
N MET A 194 -14.22 16.74 27.43
CA MET A 194 -15.33 15.87 27.83
C MET A 194 -14.82 14.55 28.44
N LYS A 195 -13.74 13.99 27.88
CA LYS A 195 -13.07 12.79 28.42
C LYS A 195 -12.44 13.07 29.78
N GLU A 196 -11.73 14.18 29.94
CA GLU A 196 -11.11 14.56 31.21
C GLU A 196 -12.15 14.70 32.32
N ARG A 197 -13.26 15.39 32.05
CA ARG A 197 -14.39 15.50 33.00
C ARG A 197 -14.97 14.14 33.35
N HIS A 198 -15.15 13.27 32.36
CA HIS A 198 -15.68 11.94 32.60
C HIS A 198 -14.75 11.06 33.46
N VAL A 199 -13.43 11.16 33.26
CA VAL A 199 -12.45 10.46 34.11
C VAL A 199 -12.59 10.92 35.56
N ALA A 200 -12.64 12.23 35.81
CA ALA A 200 -12.85 12.77 37.15
C ALA A 200 -14.19 12.33 37.78
N GLU A 201 -15.27 12.31 37.00
CA GLU A 201 -16.58 11.82 37.45
C GLU A 201 -16.57 10.32 37.80
N VAL A 202 -15.88 9.51 37.00
CA VAL A 202 -15.74 8.06 37.25
C VAL A 202 -14.89 7.80 38.48
N GLU A 203 -13.84 8.58 38.72
CA GLU A 203 -13.02 8.50 39.93
C GLU A 203 -13.84 8.85 41.18
N ALA A 204 -14.58 9.96 41.16
CA ALA A 204 -15.47 10.35 42.26
C ALA A 204 -16.58 9.31 42.50
N TRP A 205 -17.17 8.77 41.43
CA TRP A 205 -18.13 7.68 41.52
C TRP A 205 -17.53 6.40 42.12
N SER A 206 -16.29 6.06 41.74
CA SER A 206 -15.57 4.90 42.28
C SER A 206 -15.33 5.06 43.79
N GLN A 207 -14.90 6.25 44.22
CA GLN A 207 -14.70 6.59 45.63
C GLN A 207 -16.01 6.46 46.42
N THR A 208 -17.09 7.10 45.97
CA THR A 208 -18.41 7.01 46.65
C THR A 208 -18.94 5.57 46.69
N CYS A 209 -18.75 4.78 45.63
CA CYS A 209 -19.13 3.37 45.63
C CYS A 209 -18.31 2.54 46.63
N SER A 210 -17.01 2.82 46.75
CA SER A 210 -16.15 2.16 47.73
C SER A 210 -16.56 2.46 49.18
N GLU A 211 -16.95 3.71 49.47
CA GLU A 211 -17.45 4.13 50.79
C GLU A 211 -18.79 3.46 51.13
N LEU A 212 -19.72 3.41 50.17
CA LEU A 212 -21.01 2.75 50.32
C LEU A 212 -20.87 1.24 50.54
N LEU A 213 -19.94 0.59 49.83
CA LEU A 213 -19.63 -0.82 50.04
C LEU A 213 -19.03 -1.08 51.43
N ALA A 214 -18.15 -0.20 51.92
CA ALA A 214 -17.62 -0.27 53.28
C ALA A 214 -18.73 -0.13 54.34
N ALA A 215 -19.76 0.69 54.05
CA ALA A 215 -20.97 0.83 54.87
C ALA A 215 -21.97 -0.34 54.75
N LYS A 216 -21.61 -1.44 54.07
CA LYS A 216 -22.43 -2.65 53.84
C LYS A 216 -23.74 -2.42 53.08
N THR A 217 -23.83 -1.37 52.26
CA THR A 217 -24.97 -1.24 51.33
C THR A 217 -24.97 -2.37 50.31
N LYS A 218 -26.16 -2.80 49.87
CA LYS A 218 -26.27 -3.86 48.87
C LYS A 218 -25.83 -3.32 47.51
N LYS A 219 -25.17 -4.14 46.71
CA LYS A 219 -24.68 -3.77 45.36
C LYS A 219 -25.76 -3.24 44.42
N LYS A 220 -27.03 -3.61 44.63
CA LYS A 220 -28.17 -3.15 43.82
C LYS A 220 -28.54 -1.68 44.07
N ASP A 221 -28.13 -1.15 45.22
CA ASP A 221 -28.47 0.21 45.67
C ASP A 221 -27.33 1.20 45.41
N LEU A 222 -26.25 0.77 44.73
CA LEU A 222 -25.15 1.64 44.34
C LEU A 222 -25.57 2.58 43.20
N PRO A 223 -25.05 3.82 43.18
CA PRO A 223 -25.34 4.74 42.08
C PRO A 223 -24.85 4.14 40.75
N PRO A 224 -25.58 4.37 39.64
CA PRO A 224 -25.15 3.89 38.33
C PRO A 224 -23.86 4.58 37.90
N LYS A 225 -22.99 3.85 37.17
CA LYS A 225 -21.75 4.42 36.64
C LYS A 225 -22.06 5.57 35.66
N PRO A 226 -21.36 6.71 35.75
CA PRO A 226 -21.45 7.79 34.78
C PRO A 226 -21.22 7.27 33.35
N LYS A 227 -21.91 7.86 32.36
CA LYS A 227 -21.77 7.49 30.95
C LYS A 227 -21.13 8.64 30.19
N LEU A 228 -20.15 8.34 29.36
CA LEU A 228 -19.54 9.32 28.46
C LEU A 228 -20.55 9.72 27.37
N GLY A 229 -20.66 11.02 27.09
CA GLY A 229 -21.45 11.55 25.98
C GLY A 229 -20.96 11.05 24.61
N LYS A 230 -21.76 11.25 23.56
CA LYS A 230 -21.33 10.94 22.19
C LYS A 230 -20.25 11.93 21.74
N LYS A 231 -19.29 11.45 20.93
CA LYS A 231 -18.28 12.30 20.32
C LYS A 231 -18.96 13.34 19.40
N PRO A 232 -18.60 14.64 19.47
CA PRO A 232 -19.01 15.62 18.48
C PRO A 232 -18.64 15.15 17.07
N GLN A 233 -19.56 15.28 16.12
CA GLN A 233 -19.34 14.91 14.72
C GLN A 233 -19.26 16.18 13.89
N VAL A 234 -18.29 16.22 12.97
CA VAL A 234 -18.29 17.21 11.90
C VAL A 234 -19.58 16.99 11.09
N PRO A 235 -20.36 18.04 10.80
CA PRO A 235 -21.39 17.94 9.77
C PRO A 235 -20.73 17.39 8.51
N VAL A 236 -21.15 16.18 8.10
CA VAL A 236 -20.73 15.61 6.82
C VAL A 236 -21.46 16.45 5.77
N GLU A 237 -20.81 17.50 5.29
CA GLU A 237 -21.10 17.98 3.94
C GLU A 237 -20.73 16.80 3.03
N GLU A 238 -21.76 16.16 2.45
CA GLU A 238 -21.65 15.14 1.41
C GLU A 238 -21.08 15.79 0.14
N ASP A 239 -19.83 16.23 0.19
CA ASP A 239 -19.03 16.44 -1.01
C ASP A 239 -18.20 15.17 -1.21
N GLU A 240 -18.85 14.20 -1.86
CA GLU A 240 -18.17 13.16 -2.62
C GLU A 240 -17.34 13.82 -3.73
N GLU A 241 -16.13 14.24 -3.41
CA GLU A 241 -15.04 14.19 -4.38
C GLU A 241 -13.85 13.55 -3.67
N GLU A 242 -13.61 12.28 -4.03
CA GLU A 242 -12.36 11.59 -3.76
C GLU A 242 -11.21 12.55 -4.01
N ASP A 243 -10.40 12.78 -2.98
CA ASP A 243 -9.11 13.44 -3.07
C ASP A 243 -8.27 12.69 -4.11
N VAL A 244 -8.39 13.11 -5.38
CA VAL A 244 -7.32 12.92 -6.34
C VAL A 244 -6.18 13.73 -5.75
N ASP A 245 -5.16 13.01 -5.26
CA ASP A 245 -3.86 13.55 -4.88
C ASP A 245 -3.36 14.44 -6.03
N ASP A 246 -3.73 15.72 -5.97
CA ASP A 246 -3.23 16.76 -6.84
C ASP A 246 -1.82 17.01 -6.32
N GLU A 247 -0.91 16.13 -6.74
CA GLU A 247 0.53 16.23 -6.56
C GLU A 247 0.87 17.71 -6.77
N MET A 248 1.46 18.31 -5.74
CA MET A 248 1.99 19.66 -5.81
C MET A 248 3.04 19.72 -6.92
N MET A 249 2.58 20.02 -8.13
CA MET A 249 3.40 20.57 -9.20
C MET A 249 3.78 21.96 -8.72
N ASP A 250 4.92 21.97 -8.03
CA ASP A 250 5.77 23.13 -7.82
C ASP A 250 6.03 23.75 -9.19
N ASP A 251 5.21 24.75 -9.55
CA ASP A 251 5.40 25.61 -10.71
C ASP A 251 6.64 26.46 -10.45
N GLY A 252 7.82 25.85 -10.62
CA GLY A 252 9.10 26.53 -10.57
C GLY A 252 9.12 27.61 -11.65
N GLU A 253 9.01 28.86 -11.21
CA GLU A 253 9.31 30.05 -12.00
C GLU A 253 10.74 29.94 -12.57
N VAL A 254 10.84 29.85 -13.90
CA VAL A 254 12.02 30.26 -14.68
C VAL A 254 11.56 30.99 -15.93
#